data_AF-A0A7C6W1I3-F1
#
_entry.id   AF-A0A7C6W1I3-F1
#
_cell.length_a   1.000
_cell.length_b   1.000
_cell.length_c   1.000
_cell.angle_alpha   90.00
_cell.angle_beta   90.00
_cell.angle_gamma   90.00
#
_symmetry.space_group_name_H-M   'P 1'
#
loop_
_entity.id
_entity.type
_entity.pdbx_description
1 polymer ?
#
loop_
_entity_poly.entity_id
_entity_poly.type
_entity_poly.pdbx_seq_one_letter_code
_entity_poly.pdbx_strand_id
1 'polypeptide(L)' 'MSLAERLAFCRQAFRRIIGAPDYEVYLARHRRIHPEIPPMSEKEFFRFAIERRYSKAGPRCC' A
#
# COMPACT_ATOMS: atom_id res chain seq x y z
N MET A 1 -15.34 8.53 -25.17
CA MET A 1 -14.65 7.90 -24.04
C MET A 1 -13.28 8.56 -23.90
N SER A 2 -13.08 9.36 -22.86
CA SER A 2 -11.88 10.18 -22.73
C SER A 2 -10.67 9.35 -22.27
N LEU A 3 -9.46 9.77 -22.66
CA LEU A 3 -8.20 9.16 -22.20
C LEU A 3 -8.06 9.14 -20.67
N ALA A 4 -8.64 10.14 -20.00
CA ALA A 4 -8.61 10.29 -18.54
C ALA A 4 -9.36 9.16 -17.81
N GLU A 5 -10.52 8.75 -18.32
CA GLU A 5 -11.33 7.66 -17.74
C GLU A 5 -10.63 6.30 -17.89
N ARG A 6 -9.98 6.08 -19.04
CA ARG A 6 -9.23 4.83 -19.30
C ARG A 6 -8.01 4.73 -18.39
N LEU A 7 -7.30 5.83 -18.15
CA LEU A 7 -6.18 5.88 -17.19
C LEU A 7 -6.64 5.63 -15.75
N ALA A 8 -7.79 6.18 -15.34
CA ALA A 8 -8.35 5.94 -14.01
C ALA A 8 -8.75 4.46 -13.82
N PHE A 9 -9.32 3.84 -14.85
CA PHE A 9 -9.67 2.42 -14.84
C PHE A 9 -8.42 1.53 -14.79
N CYS A 10 -7.42 1.81 -15.64
CA CYS A 10 -6.15 1.08 -15.62
C CYS A 10 -5.46 1.19 -14.26
N ARG A 11 -5.42 2.37 -13.63
CA ARG A 11 -4.87 2.52 -12.26
C ARG A 11 -5.60 1.66 -11.23
N GLN A 12 -6.94 1.59 -11.27
CA GLN A 12 -7.71 0.73 -10.36
C GLN A 12 -7.46 -0.76 -10.61
N ALA A 13 -7.40 -1.18 -11.88
CA ALA A 13 -7.11 -2.56 -12.25
C ALA A 13 -5.68 -2.95 -11.85
N PHE A 14 -4.70 -2.07 -12.06
CA PHE A 14 -3.29 -2.27 -11.70
C PHE A 14 -3.11 -2.45 -10.19
N ARG A 15 -3.82 -1.65 -9.38
CA ARG A 15 -3.87 -1.79 -7.92
C ARG A 15 -4.39 -3.15 -7.47
N ARG A 16 -5.34 -3.73 -8.22
CA ARG A 16 -5.90 -5.06 -7.92
C ARG A 16 -5.02 -6.21 -8.42
N ILE A 17 -4.34 -6.03 -9.55
CA ILE A 17 -3.48 -7.05 -10.18
C ILE A 17 -2.17 -7.23 -9.41
N ILE A 18 -1.49 -6.14 -9.05
CA ILE A 18 -0.15 -6.25 -8.46
C ILE A 18 -0.24 -6.57 -6.96
N GLY A 19 -1.35 -6.21 -6.29
CA GLY A 19 -1.42 -6.25 -4.84
C GLY A 19 -0.28 -5.45 -4.20
N ALA A 20 0.26 -4.47 -4.94
CA ALA A 20 1.35 -3.63 -4.52
C ALA A 20 0.84 -2.66 -3.45
N PRO A 21 1.59 -2.49 -2.36
CA PRO A 21 1.35 -1.42 -1.41
C PRO A 21 1.47 -0.06 -2.13
N ASP A 22 0.36 0.66 -2.29
CA ASP A 22 0.36 2.02 -2.85
C ASP A 22 0.78 3.01 -1.76
N TYR A 23 2.02 3.49 -1.85
CA TYR A 23 2.61 4.40 -0.88
C TYR A 23 1.89 5.76 -0.83
N GLU A 24 1.35 6.25 -1.95
CA GLU A 24 0.61 7.52 -1.98
C GLU A 24 -0.72 7.41 -1.21
N VAL A 25 -1.43 6.28 -1.37
CA VAL A 25 -2.65 5.99 -0.60
C VAL A 25 -2.34 5.88 0.89
N TYR A 26 -1.22 5.23 1.25
CA TYR A 26 -0.74 5.19 2.63
C TYR A 26 -0.47 6.59 3.17
N LEU A 27 0.25 7.44 2.45
CA LEU A 27 0.55 8.81 2.86
C LEU A 27 -0.72 9.66 3.03
N ALA A 28 -1.66 9.57 2.09
CA ALA A 28 -2.93 10.28 2.16
C ALA A 28 -3.75 9.87 3.40
N ARG A 29 -3.75 8.57 3.72
CA ARG A 29 -4.40 8.05 4.93
C ARG A 29 -3.65 8.45 6.20
N HIS A 30 -2.32 8.35 6.20
CA HIS A 30 -1.47 8.69 7.33
C HIS A 30 -1.65 10.14 7.73
N ARG A 31 -1.63 11.07 6.77
CA ARG A 31 -1.87 12.50 7.02
C ARG A 31 -3.26 12.80 7.58
N ARG A 32 -4.26 11.96 7.28
CA ARG A 32 -5.63 12.12 7.81
C ARG A 32 -5.82 11.55 9.21
N ILE A 33 -5.14 10.44 9.53
CA ILE A 33 -5.35 9.71 10.80
C ILE A 33 -4.30 10.10 11.84
N HIS A 34 -3.05 10.29 11.42
CA HIS A 34 -1.91 10.61 12.28
C HIS A 34 -1.11 11.78 11.68
N PRO A 35 -1.65 13.01 11.71
CA PRO A 35 -0.94 14.18 11.24
C PRO A 35 0.28 14.52 12.10
N GLU A 36 0.31 14.08 13.37
CA GLU A 36 1.42 14.37 14.29
C GLU A 36 2.61 13.40 14.18
N ILE A 37 2.44 12.27 13.48
CA ILE A 37 3.49 11.26 13.31
C ILE A 37 4.13 11.45 11.93
N PRO A 38 5.47 11.39 11.81
CA PRO A 38 6.11 11.37 10.50
C PRO A 38 5.78 10.05 9.78
N PRO A 39 5.33 10.07 8.51
CA PRO A 39 5.07 8.84 7.78
C PRO A 39 6.37 8.08 7.54
N MET A 40 6.31 6.75 7.66
CA MET A 40 7.37 5.84 7.19
C MET A 40 7.81 6.17 5.76
N SER A 41 9.11 5.99 5.46
CA SER A 41 9.61 6.13 4.09
C SER A 41 9.06 5.02 3.17
N GLU A 42 9.12 5.23 1.86
CA GLU A 42 8.64 4.26 0.86
C GLU A 42 9.25 2.87 1.07
N LYS A 43 10.58 2.78 1.26
CA LYS A 43 11.29 1.52 1.50
C LYS A 43 10.84 0.83 2.80
N GLU A 44 10.60 1.61 3.86
CA GLU A 44 10.10 1.09 5.13
C GLU A 44 8.67 0.57 5.01
N PHE A 45 7.82 1.28 4.28
CA PHE A 45 6.45 0.85 3.99
C PHE A 45 6.42 -0.44 3.18
N PHE A 46 7.26 -0.56 2.13
CA PHE A 46 7.39 -1.81 1.38
C PHE A 46 7.88 -2.96 2.24
N ARG A 47 8.91 -2.73 3.07
CA ARG A 47 9.41 -3.76 4.00
C ARG A 47 8.33 -4.18 4.99
N PHE A 48 7.64 -3.24 5.62
CA PHE A 48 6.53 -3.51 6.53
C PHE A 48 5.38 -4.26 5.84
N ALA A 49 5.06 -3.93 4.59
CA ALA A 49 4.02 -4.62 3.84
C ALA A 49 4.41 -6.05 3.46
N ILE A 50 5.67 -6.27 3.05
CA ILE A 50 6.23 -7.61 2.79
C ILE A 50 6.27 -8.41 4.09
N GLU A 51 6.79 -7.84 5.18
CA GLU A 51 6.83 -8.45 6.50
C GLU A 51 5.41 -8.82 6.96
N ARG A 52 4.43 -7.93 6.85
CA ARG A 52 3.04 -8.24 7.20
C ARG A 52 2.45 -9.37 6.34
N ARG A 53 2.83 -9.46 5.06
CA ARG A 53 2.35 -10.49 4.12
C ARG A 53 3.04 -11.84 4.32
N TYR A 54 4.32 -11.86 4.64
CA TYR A 54 5.17 -13.07 4.68
C TYR A 54 5.58 -13.48 6.10
N SER A 55 5.63 -12.58 7.07
CA SER A 55 5.92 -12.87 8.48
C SER A 55 4.74 -13.48 9.25
N LYS A 56 3.64 -13.84 8.56
CA LYS A 56 2.66 -14.81 9.05
C LYS A 56 3.14 -16.27 8.99
N ALA A 57 4.45 -16.49 8.83
CA ALA A 57 5.11 -17.78 9.02
C ALA A 57 6.06 -17.77 10.24
N GLY A 58 5.64 -17.18 11.37
CA GLY A 58 6.18 -17.56 12.67
C GLY A 58 5.51 -18.86 13.13
N PRO A 59 6.22 -19.83 13.73
CA PRO A 59 5.69 -21.15 14.00
C PRO A 59 4.42 -21.04 14.83
N ARG A 60 3.32 -21.60 14.32
CA ARG A 60 2.17 -21.95 15.17
C ARG A 60 2.73 -22.96 16.16
N CYS A 61 2.99 -22.53 17.38
CA CYS A 61 3.26 -23.44 18.48
C CYS A 61 2.09 -24.43 18.52
N CYS A 62 2.42 -25.70 18.32
CA CYS A 62 1.60 -26.83 18.70
C CYS A 62 1.38 -26.80 20.22
#